data_AF-A0A9D1WXI4-F1
#
_entry.id   AF-A0A9D1WXI4-F1
#
_cell.length_a   1.000
_cell.length_b   1.000
_cell.length_c   1.000
_cell.angle_alpha   90.00
_cell.angle_beta   90.00
_cell.angle_gamma   90.00
#
_symmetry.space_group_name_H-M   'P 1'
#
loop_
_entity.id
_entity.type
_entity.pdbx_description
1 polymer ?
#
loop_
_entity_poly.entity_id
_entity_poly.type
_entity_poly.pdbx_seq_one_letter_code
_entity_poly.pdbx_strand_id
1 'polypeptide(L)'
;MKRNQMLRNLLILAVVLVVGIIAFICLGRKPGKNEKNAAQTEQKEDTNEEKLLSGRVNDSPTGLNLGDSLADIELETESGEAFSIGENLGKYTVVTFWGSWCEYCKEQLEQMESYKITAEKYNASFLLVGVINEEKAPEEELGQVIEAYEIDVPSVIDRDGKVYKKLGIQKLPTNIVLSPEGRVMAIFPGKIDNAAQLDSMLSYVTKGFDTATLEAADSILTNDEGGIQTSTEEEKTHPSGADVLSESQGLIMEYAAETGNKDLFDRAFAYAEKSLGKDGLFLWYGSDDSKTSSNAFLDDLRIYGALLQAEKQWGKEYEKAIEEHGKALCRYNVTAKNEPLDFYDFKEGKSTEFSLCYGDLETIKELEKRTGTKGLYEKTKAILTEGYISDDFPLYYASWSYKEKKYSKKDLNMAEAVYTLYHLAKEGLLKDESKDWLLEQLKGDGIMAGYGVDGSVSEGYESTGIYALTAMIGMECNNSEMVTLSIARMNEFRIFDSANRYNGAFGNADGSGIYSFDQCMALKAYALLESYCR
;
A
#
# COMPACT_ATOMS: atom_id res chain seq x y z
N MET A 1 -37.72 10.98 21.75
CA MET A 1 -37.54 11.24 20.29
C MET A 1 -36.34 12.12 19.95
N LYS A 2 -36.03 13.23 20.65
CA LYS A 2 -34.82 14.03 20.33
C LYS A 2 -33.48 13.48 20.87
N ARG A 3 -33.49 12.58 21.87
CA ARG A 3 -32.27 11.97 22.46
C ARG A 3 -31.63 10.88 21.58
N ASN A 4 -32.45 10.11 20.85
CA ASN A 4 -31.97 9.06 19.94
C ASN A 4 -31.42 9.62 18.61
N GLN A 5 -31.79 10.85 18.25
CA GLN A 5 -31.27 11.54 17.08
C GLN A 5 -29.91 12.20 17.36
N MET A 6 -29.65 12.60 18.61
CA MET A 6 -28.32 13.05 19.09
C MET A 6 -27.33 11.90 19.21
N LEU A 7 -27.74 10.73 19.73
CA LEU A 7 -26.87 9.54 19.83
C LEU A 7 -26.50 8.96 18.46
N ARG A 8 -27.44 8.97 17.51
CA ARG A 8 -27.20 8.53 16.12
C ARG A 8 -26.25 9.47 15.36
N ASN A 9 -26.30 10.78 15.66
CA ASN A 9 -25.34 11.73 15.10
C ASN A 9 -23.98 11.68 15.81
N LEU A 10 -23.87 11.15 17.04
CA LEU A 10 -22.59 10.91 17.72
C LEU A 10 -21.87 9.66 17.22
N LEU A 11 -22.61 8.59 16.89
CA LEU A 11 -22.05 7.35 16.31
C LEU A 11 -21.55 7.52 14.88
N ILE A 12 -22.26 8.31 14.06
CA ILE A 12 -21.82 8.65 12.70
C ILE A 12 -20.68 9.70 12.72
N LEU A 13 -20.57 10.51 13.79
CA LEU A 13 -19.42 11.41 13.98
C LEU A 13 -18.15 10.65 14.36
N ALA A 14 -18.23 9.58 15.16
CA ALA A 14 -17.03 8.88 15.67
C ALA A 14 -16.25 8.15 14.57
N VAL A 15 -16.92 7.60 13.55
CA VAL A 15 -16.28 6.96 12.39
C VAL A 15 -15.72 7.99 11.39
N VAL A 16 -16.32 9.20 11.32
CA VAL A 16 -15.83 10.30 10.48
C VAL A 16 -14.76 11.15 11.20
N LEU A 17 -14.68 11.12 12.53
CA LEU A 17 -13.73 11.93 13.31
C LEU A 17 -12.33 11.31 13.45
N VAL A 18 -12.15 9.99 13.31
CA VAL A 18 -10.79 9.40 13.36
C VAL A 18 -9.99 9.75 12.09
N VAL A 19 -10.66 9.90 10.94
CA VAL A 19 -10.03 10.46 9.72
C VAL A 19 -10.12 12.01 9.71
N GLY A 20 -11.20 12.59 10.24
CA GLY A 20 -11.41 14.04 10.26
C GLY A 20 -10.64 14.86 11.31
N ILE A 21 -9.99 14.26 12.31
CA ILE A 21 -9.13 14.98 13.28
C ILE A 21 -7.77 15.36 12.69
N ILE A 22 -7.35 14.72 11.59
CA ILE A 22 -6.16 15.09 10.81
C ILE A 22 -6.27 16.54 10.27
N ALA A 23 -7.49 17.07 10.09
CA ALA A 23 -7.70 18.40 9.50
C ALA A 23 -7.89 19.58 10.50
N PHE A 24 -7.91 19.38 11.83
CA PHE A 24 -8.23 20.48 12.77
C PHE A 24 -7.14 20.86 13.80
N ILE A 25 -5.99 20.18 13.84
CA ILE A 25 -4.89 20.53 14.77
C ILE A 25 -3.87 21.50 14.15
N CYS A 26 -4.03 21.94 12.90
CA CYS A 26 -3.18 22.96 12.28
C CYS A 26 -3.74 24.40 12.25
N LEU A 27 -5.00 24.68 12.67
CA LEU A 27 -5.53 26.06 12.60
C LEU A 27 -6.34 26.47 13.84
N GLY A 28 -5.61 26.92 14.87
CA GLY A 28 -6.19 27.46 16.09
C GLY A 28 -5.92 28.96 16.31
N ARG A 29 -6.62 29.86 15.60
CA ARG A 29 -6.98 31.18 16.15
C ARG A 29 -8.12 31.88 15.37
N LYS A 30 -9.27 32.06 16.03
CA LYS A 30 -10.36 32.95 15.55
C LYS A 30 -9.97 34.42 15.72
N PRO A 31 -10.31 35.34 14.79
CA PRO A 31 -10.06 36.76 14.97
C PRO A 31 -11.22 37.47 15.69
N GLY A 32 -10.87 38.31 16.66
CA GLY A 32 -11.75 39.32 17.24
C GLY A 32 -11.53 40.68 16.56
N LYS A 33 -12.62 41.41 16.29
CA LYS A 33 -12.66 42.73 15.67
C LYS A 33 -11.90 43.80 16.48
N ASN A 34 -11.05 44.62 15.84
CA ASN A 34 -11.18 46.09 15.77
C ASN A 34 -10.05 46.77 14.98
N GLU A 35 -10.39 47.96 14.45
CA GLU A 35 -9.77 48.74 13.37
C GLU A 35 -8.43 49.46 13.66
N LYS A 36 -7.75 49.79 12.54
CA LYS A 36 -6.97 51.00 12.16
C LYS A 36 -5.45 51.11 12.42
N ASN A 37 -4.75 51.27 11.26
CA ASN A 37 -3.47 51.96 10.98
C ASN A 37 -2.19 51.33 11.59
N ALA A 38 -1.05 51.16 10.92
CA ALA A 38 -0.52 51.74 9.68
C ALA A 38 0.63 50.88 9.10
N ALA A 39 0.82 51.02 7.78
CA ALA A 39 2.09 51.00 7.03
C ALA A 39 3.01 49.75 7.04
N GLN A 40 3.05 49.11 5.85
CA GLN A 40 4.22 48.63 5.11
C GLN A 40 5.23 47.72 5.82
N THR A 41 5.26 46.45 5.42
CA THR A 41 6.40 45.83 4.71
C THR A 41 5.86 44.57 4.03
N GLU A 42 5.82 44.56 2.69
CA GLU A 42 5.48 43.38 1.90
C GLU A 42 6.69 42.42 1.88
N GLN A 43 6.58 41.30 2.58
CA GLN A 43 7.27 40.06 2.20
C GLN A 43 6.16 39.08 1.78
N LYS A 44 6.13 38.74 0.48
CA LYS A 44 5.34 37.63 -0.03
C LYS A 44 5.95 36.34 0.53
N GLU A 45 5.27 35.73 1.49
CA GLU A 45 5.40 34.30 1.74
C GLU A 45 4.71 33.59 0.57
N ASP A 46 5.51 33.02 -0.33
CA ASP A 46 5.05 32.00 -1.28
C ASP A 46 4.54 30.81 -0.47
N THR A 47 3.24 30.58 -0.50
CA THR A 47 2.60 29.44 0.15
C THR A 47 2.89 28.19 -0.69
N ASN A 48 3.70 27.32 -0.10
CA ASN A 48 4.25 26.09 -0.69
C ASN A 48 3.20 24.98 -0.89
N GLU A 49 1.91 25.26 -0.70
CA GLU A 49 0.83 24.24 -0.72
C GLU A 49 0.23 24.03 -2.12
N GLU A 50 0.08 25.08 -2.94
CA GLU A 50 -0.44 24.93 -4.32
C GLU A 50 0.55 24.24 -5.27
N LYS A 51 1.84 24.23 -4.92
CA LYS A 51 2.90 23.53 -5.66
C LYS A 51 3.04 22.06 -5.24
N LEU A 52 2.39 21.63 -4.16
CA LEU A 52 2.44 20.24 -3.68
C LEU A 52 1.42 19.32 -4.36
N LEU A 53 0.40 19.89 -5.00
CA LEU A 53 -0.78 19.17 -5.51
C LEU A 53 -0.88 19.12 -7.05
N SER A 54 0.09 19.65 -7.78
CA SER A 54 0.16 19.47 -9.25
C SER A 54 1.60 19.18 -9.68
N GLY A 55 1.82 18.00 -10.27
CA GLY A 55 3.10 17.65 -10.90
C GLY A 55 3.89 16.51 -10.25
N ARG A 56 3.23 15.56 -9.57
CA ARG A 56 3.91 14.31 -9.13
C ARG A 56 3.63 13.19 -10.12
N VAL A 57 4.16 13.32 -11.33
CA VAL A 57 4.20 12.22 -12.30
C VAL A 57 4.98 11.05 -11.67
N ASN A 58 4.52 9.82 -11.89
CA ASN A 58 5.26 8.63 -11.46
C ASN A 58 6.60 8.55 -12.21
N ASP A 59 7.70 8.72 -11.47
CA ASP A 59 9.06 8.76 -12.03
C ASP A 59 9.59 7.35 -12.40
N SER A 60 8.79 6.31 -12.15
CA SER A 60 9.15 4.93 -12.49
C SER A 60 9.22 4.74 -14.02
N PRO A 61 10.11 3.85 -14.49
CA PRO A 61 10.21 3.54 -15.92
C PRO A 61 8.90 2.93 -16.44
N THR A 62 8.42 3.43 -17.59
CA THR A 62 7.14 2.99 -18.19
C THR A 62 7.28 1.78 -19.12
N GLY A 63 8.51 1.39 -19.46
CA GLY A 63 8.83 0.26 -20.34
C GLY A 63 9.49 -0.91 -19.61
N LEU A 64 9.41 -0.95 -18.27
CA LEU A 64 10.06 -1.96 -17.44
C LEU A 64 9.14 -2.41 -16.30
N ASN A 65 8.99 -3.73 -16.14
CA ASN A 65 8.22 -4.32 -15.05
C ASN A 65 9.10 -5.07 -14.05
N LEU A 66 8.59 -5.25 -12.83
CA LEU A 66 9.15 -6.21 -11.89
C LEU A 66 9.14 -7.62 -12.51
N GLY A 67 10.22 -8.37 -12.31
CA GLY A 67 10.41 -9.71 -12.88
C GLY A 67 10.97 -9.76 -14.31
N ASP A 68 10.93 -8.65 -15.06
CA ASP A 68 11.54 -8.56 -16.39
C ASP A 68 13.04 -8.85 -16.31
N SER A 69 13.58 -9.51 -17.34
CA SER A 69 15.02 -9.76 -17.42
C SER A 69 15.71 -8.65 -18.20
N LEU A 70 16.80 -8.12 -17.63
CA LEU A 70 17.69 -7.17 -18.30
C LEU A 70 18.98 -7.83 -18.83
N ALA A 71 19.14 -9.15 -18.66
CA ALA A 71 20.37 -9.86 -19.00
C ALA A 71 20.80 -9.68 -20.46
N ASP A 72 19.84 -9.66 -21.39
CA ASP A 72 20.11 -9.56 -22.84
C ASP A 72 20.23 -8.12 -23.35
N ILE A 73 20.27 -7.11 -22.46
CA ILE A 73 20.52 -5.74 -22.87
C ILE A 73 22.01 -5.58 -23.20
N GLU A 74 22.27 -5.23 -24.46
CA GLU A 74 23.58 -4.87 -24.96
C GLU A 74 23.79 -3.35 -24.87
N LEU A 75 24.94 -2.99 -24.32
CA LEU A 75 25.48 -1.64 -24.21
C LEU A 75 26.93 -1.67 -24.70
N GLU A 76 27.61 -0.55 -24.62
CA GLU A 76 29.02 -0.46 -25.01
C GLU A 76 29.86 0.08 -23.85
N THR A 77 31.06 -0.44 -23.68
CA THR A 77 32.06 0.13 -22.77
C THR A 77 32.56 1.49 -23.28
N GLU A 78 33.32 2.19 -22.45
CA GLU A 78 34.00 3.43 -22.83
C GLU A 78 34.96 3.23 -24.02
N SER A 79 35.58 2.04 -24.16
CA SER A 79 36.44 1.68 -25.30
C SER A 79 35.67 1.32 -26.58
N GLY A 80 34.33 1.25 -26.52
CA GLY A 80 33.47 0.85 -27.63
C GLY A 80 33.33 -0.66 -27.80
N GLU A 81 33.71 -1.45 -26.80
CA GLU A 81 33.49 -2.89 -26.79
C GLU A 81 32.06 -3.20 -26.38
N ALA A 82 31.43 -4.19 -27.03
CA ALA A 82 30.08 -4.61 -26.65
C ALA A 82 30.09 -5.20 -25.22
N PHE A 83 29.09 -4.85 -24.43
CA PHE A 83 28.90 -5.29 -23.06
C PHE A 83 27.45 -5.71 -22.85
N SER A 84 27.23 -6.92 -22.36
CA SER A 84 25.90 -7.35 -21.92
C SER A 84 25.73 -7.14 -20.42
N ILE A 85 24.58 -6.61 -19.98
CA ILE A 85 24.25 -6.54 -18.53
C ILE A 85 24.34 -7.95 -17.89
N GLY A 86 24.07 -8.99 -18.67
CA GLY A 86 24.21 -10.40 -18.30
C GLY A 86 25.62 -10.84 -17.88
N GLU A 87 26.67 -10.08 -18.20
CA GLU A 87 28.05 -10.39 -17.82
C GLU A 87 28.30 -10.23 -16.31
N ASN A 88 27.45 -9.47 -15.60
CA ASN A 88 27.52 -9.25 -14.15
C ASN A 88 26.63 -10.19 -13.33
N LEU A 89 26.05 -11.23 -13.94
CA LEU A 89 25.16 -12.17 -13.24
C LEU A 89 25.90 -13.06 -12.24
N GLY A 90 25.14 -13.65 -11.31
CA GLY A 90 25.66 -14.40 -10.16
C GLY A 90 25.77 -13.59 -8.87
N LYS A 91 25.45 -12.30 -8.92
CA LYS A 91 25.33 -11.38 -7.79
C LYS A 91 24.12 -10.47 -7.98
N TYR A 92 23.60 -9.91 -6.90
CA TYR A 92 22.67 -8.79 -7.03
C TYR A 92 23.40 -7.62 -7.71
N THR A 93 22.72 -6.89 -8.60
CA THR A 93 23.35 -5.78 -9.34
C THR A 93 22.48 -4.54 -9.27
N VAL A 94 23.03 -3.44 -8.76
CA VAL A 94 22.40 -2.12 -8.81
C VAL A 94 22.84 -1.46 -10.12
N VAL A 95 21.92 -1.42 -11.08
CA VAL A 95 22.11 -0.74 -12.36
C VAL A 95 21.65 0.71 -12.20
N THR A 96 22.60 1.65 -12.24
CA THR A 96 22.32 3.07 -12.09
C THR A 96 22.40 3.77 -13.44
N PHE A 97 21.27 4.23 -13.94
CA PHE A 97 21.23 5.14 -15.08
C PHE A 97 21.54 6.56 -14.60
N TRP A 98 22.49 7.23 -15.27
CA TRP A 98 22.97 8.55 -14.87
C TRP A 98 23.42 9.38 -16.08
N GLY A 99 23.73 10.66 -15.87
CA GLY A 99 24.32 11.53 -16.89
C GLY A 99 25.19 12.63 -16.27
N SER A 100 26.20 13.12 -16.99
CA SER A 100 27.15 14.12 -16.44
C SER A 100 26.50 15.48 -16.12
N TRP A 101 25.40 15.81 -16.81
CA TRP A 101 24.62 17.04 -16.59
C TRP A 101 23.68 16.98 -15.38
N CYS A 102 23.56 15.82 -14.73
CA CYS A 102 22.64 15.57 -13.63
C CYS A 102 23.33 15.77 -12.29
N GLU A 103 22.96 16.84 -11.57
CA GLU A 103 23.58 17.17 -10.27
C GLU A 103 23.40 16.06 -9.23
N TYR A 104 22.17 15.55 -9.09
CA TYR A 104 21.87 14.46 -8.17
C TYR A 104 22.59 13.15 -8.51
N CYS A 105 22.94 12.95 -9.79
CA CYS A 105 23.74 11.82 -10.21
C CYS A 105 25.17 11.95 -9.70
N LYS A 106 25.77 13.14 -9.83
CA LYS A 106 27.11 13.42 -9.30
C LYS A 106 27.14 13.30 -7.77
N GLU A 107 26.16 13.85 -7.07
CA GLU A 107 26.01 13.68 -5.61
C GLU A 107 25.97 12.20 -5.18
N GLN A 108 25.23 11.36 -5.93
CA GLN A 108 25.19 9.91 -5.66
C GLN A 108 26.54 9.24 -5.95
N LEU A 109 27.19 9.59 -7.06
CA LEU A 109 28.47 9.00 -7.47
C LEU A 109 29.63 9.38 -6.53
N GLU A 110 29.61 10.56 -5.92
CA GLU A 110 30.57 10.96 -4.88
C GLU A 110 30.59 10.01 -3.68
N GLN A 111 29.49 9.29 -3.43
CA GLN A 111 29.35 8.34 -2.33
C GLN A 111 29.73 6.90 -2.72
N MET A 112 30.18 6.65 -3.96
CA MET A 112 30.29 5.31 -4.54
C MET A 112 31.19 4.36 -3.72
N GLU A 113 32.28 4.84 -3.12
CA GLU A 113 33.16 4.00 -2.28
C GLU A 113 32.40 3.46 -1.05
N SER A 114 31.60 4.31 -0.40
CA SER A 114 30.75 3.88 0.72
C SER A 114 29.68 2.89 0.27
N TYR A 115 29.17 3.06 -0.95
CA TYR A 115 28.15 2.19 -1.53
C TYR A 115 28.71 0.82 -1.90
N LYS A 116 29.93 0.74 -2.44
CA LYS A 116 30.64 -0.53 -2.68
C LYS A 116 30.76 -1.33 -1.40
N ILE A 117 31.25 -0.71 -0.32
CA ILE A 117 31.40 -1.36 1.00
C ILE A 117 30.06 -1.88 1.52
N THR A 118 28.98 -1.10 1.37
CA THR A 118 27.63 -1.53 1.76
C THR A 118 27.12 -2.68 0.90
N ALA A 119 27.30 -2.61 -0.43
CA ALA A 119 26.84 -3.63 -1.36
C ALA A 119 27.54 -4.99 -1.17
N GLU A 120 28.81 -5.00 -0.77
CA GLU A 120 29.57 -6.22 -0.46
C GLU A 120 28.90 -7.08 0.61
N LYS A 121 28.25 -6.46 1.62
CA LYS A 121 27.51 -7.18 2.68
C LYS A 121 26.40 -8.08 2.13
N TYR A 122 25.85 -7.72 0.98
CA TYR A 122 24.69 -8.35 0.35
C TYR A 122 25.07 -9.18 -0.87
N ASN A 123 26.36 -9.41 -1.13
CA ASN A 123 26.87 -9.97 -2.38
C ASN A 123 26.29 -9.22 -3.60
N ALA A 124 26.24 -7.89 -3.50
CA ALA A 124 25.76 -7.00 -4.54
C ALA A 124 26.92 -6.24 -5.21
N SER A 125 26.70 -5.77 -6.43
CA SER A 125 27.64 -4.95 -7.20
C SER A 125 26.91 -3.81 -7.91
N PHE A 126 27.67 -2.87 -8.48
CA PHE A 126 27.13 -1.74 -9.25
C PHE A 126 27.49 -1.88 -10.73
N LEU A 127 26.57 -1.43 -11.58
CA LEU A 127 26.81 -1.16 -12.99
C LEU A 127 26.30 0.25 -13.30
N LEU A 128 27.19 1.12 -13.76
CA LEU A 128 26.82 2.47 -14.17
C LEU A 128 26.47 2.48 -15.66
N VAL A 129 25.31 3.02 -16.00
CA VAL A 129 24.87 3.24 -17.38
C VAL A 129 24.80 4.74 -17.65
N GLY A 130 25.85 5.27 -18.27
CA GLY A 130 25.94 6.67 -18.68
C GLY A 130 25.05 6.94 -19.89
N VAL A 131 24.07 7.81 -19.73
CA VAL A 131 23.22 8.29 -20.82
C VAL A 131 23.90 9.52 -21.44
N ILE A 132 23.94 9.61 -22.76
CA ILE A 132 24.47 10.78 -23.48
C ILE A 132 23.37 11.78 -23.79
N ASN A 133 23.68 13.08 -23.66
CA ASN A 133 22.88 14.16 -24.22
C ASN A 133 23.78 15.11 -25.01
N GLU A 134 23.92 14.87 -26.31
CA GLU A 134 24.86 15.62 -27.17
C GLU A 134 24.67 17.15 -27.14
N GLU A 135 23.47 17.65 -26.80
CA GLU A 135 23.20 19.08 -26.72
C GLU A 135 23.65 19.72 -25.39
N LYS A 136 23.76 18.92 -24.32
CA LYS A 136 24.01 19.42 -22.95
C LYS A 136 25.30 18.89 -22.32
N ALA A 137 25.78 17.74 -22.77
CA ALA A 137 26.83 16.96 -22.10
C ALA A 137 27.33 15.83 -23.04
N PRO A 138 28.49 16.02 -23.70
CA PRO A 138 29.07 15.02 -24.58
C PRO A 138 29.69 13.84 -23.80
N GLU A 139 30.03 12.77 -24.53
CA GLU A 139 30.55 11.51 -23.96
C GLU A 139 31.77 11.73 -23.05
N GLU A 140 32.66 12.65 -23.42
CA GLU A 140 33.90 12.90 -22.68
C GLU A 140 33.64 13.39 -21.24
N GLU A 141 32.50 14.04 -20.99
CA GLU A 141 32.15 14.50 -19.63
C GLU A 141 31.78 13.35 -18.70
N LEU A 142 31.26 12.23 -19.22
CA LEU A 142 31.00 11.04 -18.40
C LEU A 142 32.31 10.48 -17.84
N GLY A 143 33.31 10.31 -18.72
CA GLY A 143 34.65 9.84 -18.33
C GLY A 143 35.34 10.79 -17.34
N GLN A 144 35.19 12.11 -17.53
CA GLN A 144 35.74 13.11 -16.60
C GLN A 144 35.13 13.00 -15.20
N VAL A 145 33.82 12.73 -15.07
CA VAL A 145 33.18 12.53 -13.77
C VAL A 145 33.67 11.25 -13.11
N ILE A 146 33.79 10.16 -13.87
CA ILE A 146 34.32 8.88 -13.37
C ILE A 146 35.75 9.03 -12.86
N GLU A 147 36.62 9.71 -13.63
CA GLU A 147 38.01 9.98 -13.24
C GLU A 147 38.09 10.92 -12.03
N ALA A 148 37.31 12.00 -12.02
CA ALA A 148 37.35 13.00 -10.95
C ALA A 148 36.93 12.47 -9.58
N TYR A 149 35.97 11.53 -9.54
CA TYR A 149 35.51 10.89 -8.32
C TYR A 149 36.19 9.54 -8.05
N GLU A 150 37.21 9.18 -8.83
CA GLU A 150 37.99 7.93 -8.70
C GLU A 150 37.07 6.69 -8.66
N ILE A 151 36.04 6.67 -9.50
CA ILE A 151 35.00 5.64 -9.49
C ILE A 151 35.55 4.32 -10.05
N ASP A 152 35.65 3.32 -9.18
CA ASP A 152 36.12 1.96 -9.52
C ASP A 152 34.95 0.96 -9.51
N VAL A 153 33.97 1.16 -10.40
CA VAL A 153 32.90 0.18 -10.70
C VAL A 153 32.71 0.07 -12.21
N PRO A 154 32.20 -1.07 -12.72
CA PRO A 154 31.88 -1.21 -14.15
C PRO A 154 30.99 -0.07 -14.65
N SER A 155 31.41 0.54 -15.77
CA SER A 155 30.71 1.65 -16.43
C SER A 155 30.54 1.33 -17.91
N VAL A 156 29.34 1.58 -18.41
CA VAL A 156 28.94 1.43 -19.81
C VAL A 156 28.13 2.64 -20.26
N ILE A 157 28.01 2.83 -21.57
CA ILE A 157 27.44 4.01 -22.19
C ILE A 157 26.27 3.61 -23.09
N ASP A 158 25.13 4.27 -22.90
CA ASP A 158 23.97 4.23 -23.79
C ASP A 158 24.09 5.37 -24.82
N ARG A 159 24.97 5.20 -25.81
CA ARG A 159 25.42 6.29 -26.70
C ARG A 159 24.30 6.97 -27.47
N ASP A 160 23.30 6.22 -27.91
CA ASP A 160 22.15 6.74 -28.67
C ASP A 160 20.88 6.90 -27.80
N GLY A 161 21.01 6.65 -26.50
CA GLY A 161 19.90 6.71 -25.54
C GLY A 161 18.83 5.66 -25.82
N LYS A 162 19.10 4.62 -26.62
CA LYS A 162 18.08 3.62 -26.99
C LYS A 162 17.63 2.82 -25.78
N VAL A 163 18.54 2.44 -24.89
CA VAL A 163 18.19 1.65 -23.71
C VAL A 163 17.38 2.48 -22.74
N TYR A 164 17.82 3.70 -22.44
CA TYR A 164 17.10 4.69 -21.62
C TYR A 164 15.67 4.91 -22.11
N LYS A 165 15.49 5.12 -23.44
CA LYS A 165 14.17 5.29 -24.06
C LYS A 165 13.35 4.00 -24.07
N LYS A 166 13.97 2.84 -24.35
CA LYS A 166 13.30 1.53 -24.40
C LYS A 166 12.72 1.15 -23.04
N LEU A 167 13.49 1.37 -21.97
CA LEU A 167 13.03 1.13 -20.60
C LEU A 167 12.03 2.18 -20.13
N GLY A 168 11.88 3.28 -20.87
CA GLY A 168 10.95 4.36 -20.54
C GLY A 168 11.34 5.11 -19.27
N ILE A 169 12.64 5.25 -19.00
CA ILE A 169 13.14 5.95 -17.80
C ILE A 169 12.74 7.43 -17.87
N GLN A 170 12.06 7.91 -16.83
CA GLN A 170 11.54 9.29 -16.77
C GLN A 170 12.52 10.26 -16.09
N LYS A 171 13.38 9.75 -15.20
CA LYS A 171 14.23 10.56 -14.32
C LYS A 171 15.64 10.00 -14.17
N LEU A 172 16.61 10.88 -13.92
CA LEU A 172 17.97 10.52 -13.54
C LEU A 172 18.31 11.11 -12.15
N PRO A 173 19.07 10.37 -11.30
CA PRO A 173 19.42 8.96 -11.52
C PRO A 173 18.19 8.06 -11.37
N THR A 174 18.26 6.86 -11.95
CA THR A 174 17.32 5.77 -11.67
C THR A 174 18.11 4.52 -11.33
N ASN A 175 17.81 3.91 -10.20
CA ASN A 175 18.51 2.75 -9.66
C ASN A 175 17.62 1.50 -9.79
N ILE A 176 18.05 0.53 -10.57
CA ILE A 176 17.33 -0.74 -10.78
C ILE A 176 18.13 -1.84 -10.09
N VAL A 177 17.49 -2.58 -9.18
CA VAL A 177 18.13 -3.70 -8.50
C VAL A 177 17.77 -4.99 -9.20
N LEU A 178 18.77 -5.71 -9.69
CA LEU A 178 18.63 -7.00 -10.37
C LEU A 178 18.96 -8.16 -9.43
N SER A 179 18.24 -9.27 -9.59
CA SER A 179 18.59 -10.56 -8.99
C SER A 179 19.88 -11.13 -9.60
N PRO A 180 20.50 -12.16 -9.00
CA PRO A 180 21.63 -12.88 -9.60
C PRO A 180 21.36 -13.45 -10.99
N GLU A 181 20.10 -13.67 -11.36
CA GLU A 181 19.64 -14.15 -12.68
C GLU A 181 19.33 -13.00 -13.66
N GLY A 182 19.44 -11.75 -13.21
CA GLY A 182 19.24 -10.57 -14.05
C GLY A 182 17.80 -10.10 -14.14
N ARG A 183 16.94 -10.52 -13.19
CA ARG A 183 15.55 -10.08 -13.12
C ARG A 183 15.39 -8.82 -12.28
N VAL A 184 14.51 -7.92 -12.68
CA VAL A 184 14.20 -6.70 -11.93
C VAL A 184 13.49 -7.05 -10.62
N MET A 185 14.14 -6.74 -9.50
CA MET A 185 13.61 -6.95 -8.15
C MET A 185 12.99 -5.68 -7.58
N ALA A 186 13.57 -4.52 -7.89
CA ALA A 186 13.11 -3.22 -7.42
C ALA A 186 13.57 -2.10 -8.33
N ILE A 187 12.80 -1.01 -8.34
CA ILE A 187 13.12 0.21 -9.09
C ILE A 187 13.00 1.39 -8.13
N PHE A 188 14.06 2.20 -8.07
CA PHE A 188 14.15 3.37 -7.21
C PHE A 188 14.53 4.59 -8.05
N PRO A 189 13.54 5.36 -8.53
CA PRO A 189 13.78 6.63 -9.18
C PRO A 189 14.36 7.66 -8.21
N GLY A 190 15.31 8.48 -8.68
CA GLY A 190 15.99 9.47 -7.84
C GLY A 190 17.26 8.93 -7.20
N LYS A 191 17.97 9.85 -6.52
CA LYS A 191 19.27 9.53 -5.92
C LYS A 191 19.11 8.69 -4.67
N ILE A 192 20.09 7.82 -4.45
CA ILE A 192 20.40 7.27 -3.15
C ILE A 192 21.18 8.35 -2.39
N ASP A 193 20.71 8.75 -1.22
CA ASP A 193 21.26 9.86 -0.45
C ASP A 193 22.50 9.45 0.36
N ASN A 194 22.52 8.24 0.91
CA ASN A 194 23.59 7.79 1.79
C ASN A 194 23.67 6.26 1.93
N ALA A 195 24.75 5.78 2.56
CA ALA A 195 25.01 4.35 2.73
C ALA A 195 23.97 3.62 3.59
N ALA A 196 23.30 4.30 4.53
CA ALA A 196 22.24 3.71 5.36
C ALA A 196 20.95 3.47 4.56
N GLN A 197 20.64 4.36 3.62
CA GLN A 197 19.54 4.15 2.67
C GLN A 197 19.82 2.96 1.76
N LEU A 198 21.02 2.90 1.16
CA LEU A 198 21.42 1.75 0.33
C LEU A 198 21.39 0.43 1.12
N ASP A 199 21.91 0.44 2.35
CA ASP A 199 21.95 -0.74 3.22
C ASP A 199 20.53 -1.24 3.48
N SER A 200 19.60 -0.34 3.78
CA SER A 200 18.18 -0.66 3.91
C SER A 200 17.62 -1.24 2.61
N MET A 201 17.74 -0.53 1.49
CA MET A 201 17.22 -0.97 0.18
C MET A 201 17.69 -2.39 -0.19
N LEU A 202 18.99 -2.67 -0.07
CA LEU A 202 19.56 -3.98 -0.37
C LEU A 202 19.11 -5.04 0.64
N SER A 203 19.00 -4.70 1.93
CA SER A 203 18.45 -5.61 2.94
C SER A 203 17.03 -6.06 2.58
N TYR A 204 16.16 -5.14 2.19
CA TYR A 204 14.78 -5.45 1.77
C TYR A 204 14.75 -6.33 0.52
N VAL A 205 15.52 -5.98 -0.50
CA VAL A 205 15.56 -6.75 -1.75
C VAL A 205 16.10 -8.17 -1.52
N THR A 206 17.15 -8.32 -0.71
CA THR A 206 17.83 -9.62 -0.54
C THR A 206 17.17 -10.53 0.50
N LYS A 207 16.51 -9.98 1.52
CA LYS A 207 15.71 -10.76 2.47
C LYS A 207 14.34 -11.17 1.93
N GLY A 208 13.82 -10.43 0.95
CA GLY A 208 12.41 -10.49 0.57
C GLY A 208 11.65 -9.32 1.22
N PHE A 209 10.94 -8.56 0.39
CA PHE A 209 10.26 -7.34 0.82
C PHE A 209 9.20 -7.63 1.90
N ASP A 210 8.47 -8.73 1.79
CA ASP A 210 7.47 -9.15 2.75
C ASP A 210 8.08 -9.50 4.11
N THR A 211 9.10 -10.37 4.14
CA THR A 211 9.78 -10.81 5.36
C THR A 211 10.37 -9.62 6.11
N ALA A 212 11.05 -8.72 5.39
CA ALA A 212 11.60 -7.51 6.01
C ALA A 212 10.50 -6.52 6.45
N THR A 213 9.35 -6.46 5.76
CA THR A 213 8.17 -5.68 6.22
C THR A 213 7.60 -6.25 7.51
N LEU A 214 7.50 -7.58 7.61
CA LEU A 214 7.02 -8.25 8.81
C LEU A 214 7.94 -7.98 10.00
N GLU A 215 9.26 -8.12 9.84
CA GLU A 215 10.25 -7.82 10.89
C GLU A 215 10.12 -6.37 11.39
N ALA A 216 9.99 -5.41 10.46
CA ALA A 216 9.82 -4.00 10.79
C ALA A 216 8.51 -3.76 11.55
N ALA A 217 7.38 -4.23 11.00
CA ALA A 217 6.06 -4.08 11.62
C ALA A 217 5.99 -4.73 13.01
N ASP A 218 6.55 -5.93 13.16
CA ASP A 218 6.57 -6.66 14.45
C ASP A 218 7.37 -5.88 15.50
N SER A 219 8.50 -5.29 15.12
CA SER A 219 9.34 -4.52 16.04
C SER A 219 8.74 -3.17 16.47
N ILE A 220 7.75 -2.64 15.72
CA ILE A 220 7.20 -1.29 15.90
C ILE A 220 5.78 -1.35 16.48
N LEU A 221 4.94 -2.27 16.01
CA LEU A 221 3.50 -2.28 16.28
C LEU A 221 3.02 -3.54 17.01
N THR A 222 3.79 -4.63 17.09
CA THR A 222 3.32 -5.82 17.80
C THR A 222 3.63 -5.72 19.29
N ASN A 223 2.61 -5.85 20.13
CA ASN A 223 2.79 -5.94 21.58
C ASN A 223 3.20 -7.35 22.03
N ASP A 224 3.62 -7.49 23.29
CA ASP A 224 4.13 -8.75 23.87
C ASP A 224 3.12 -9.93 23.80
N GLU A 225 1.83 -9.65 23.64
CA GLU A 225 0.78 -10.66 23.51
C GLU A 225 0.51 -11.08 22.05
N GLY A 226 1.17 -10.46 21.06
CA GLY A 226 0.91 -10.66 19.62
C GLY A 226 -0.17 -9.75 19.05
N GLY A 227 -0.57 -8.72 19.79
CA GLY A 227 -1.51 -7.69 19.37
C GLY A 227 -0.86 -6.65 18.45
N ILE A 228 -1.34 -6.51 17.21
CA ILE A 228 -0.84 -5.47 16.29
C ILE A 228 -1.55 -4.16 16.59
N GLN A 229 -0.82 -3.23 17.19
CA GLN A 229 -1.29 -1.91 17.58
C GLN A 229 -1.63 -1.06 16.36
N THR A 230 -2.69 -0.25 16.46
CA THR A 230 -3.23 0.55 15.36
C THR A 230 -2.21 1.50 14.77
N SER A 231 -1.44 2.20 15.60
CA SER A 231 -0.39 3.14 15.18
C SER A 231 0.67 3.37 16.25
N THR A 232 1.78 3.97 15.86
CA THR A 232 2.82 4.47 16.78
C THR A 232 2.41 5.74 17.53
N GLU A 233 1.28 6.35 17.17
CA GLU A 233 0.88 7.65 17.68
C GLU A 233 0.07 7.56 18.99
N GLU A 234 0.35 8.46 19.91
CA GLU A 234 -0.43 8.60 21.15
C GLU A 234 -1.74 9.35 20.90
N GLU A 235 -2.79 8.59 20.56
CA GLU A 235 -4.13 9.14 20.42
C GLU A 235 -4.89 9.19 21.76
N LYS A 236 -5.63 10.28 21.98
CA LYS A 236 -6.41 10.50 23.22
C LYS A 236 -7.81 9.87 23.19
N THR A 237 -8.22 9.34 22.04
CA THR A 237 -9.56 8.81 21.78
C THR A 237 -9.45 7.42 21.21
N HIS A 238 -10.44 6.58 21.48
CA HIS A 238 -10.49 5.23 20.94
C HIS A 238 -11.17 5.19 19.55
N PRO A 239 -10.75 4.29 18.64
CA PRO A 239 -9.52 3.50 18.75
C PRO A 239 -8.31 4.43 18.75
N SER A 240 -7.42 4.19 19.70
CA SER A 240 -6.15 4.88 19.88
C SER A 240 -5.06 4.08 19.20
N GLY A 241 -3.88 4.68 19.00
CA GLY A 241 -2.74 3.97 18.43
C GLY A 241 -2.40 2.65 19.15
N ALA A 242 -2.63 2.58 20.46
CA ALA A 242 -2.38 1.38 21.26
C ALA A 242 -3.47 0.29 21.17
N ASP A 243 -4.66 0.61 20.67
CA ASP A 243 -5.71 -0.40 20.50
C ASP A 243 -5.38 -1.33 19.34
N VAL A 244 -5.93 -2.54 19.40
CA VAL A 244 -5.78 -3.55 18.34
C VAL A 244 -7.11 -3.68 17.60
N LEU A 245 -7.04 -3.61 16.27
CA LEU A 245 -8.19 -3.81 15.39
C LEU A 245 -8.29 -5.28 14.99
N SER A 246 -9.53 -5.78 14.83
CA SER A 246 -9.74 -7.09 14.18
C SER A 246 -9.30 -7.06 12.72
N GLU A 247 -9.31 -5.89 12.08
CA GLU A 247 -8.76 -5.67 10.74
C GLU A 247 -7.28 -6.07 10.66
N SER A 248 -6.42 -5.45 11.48
CA SER A 248 -4.97 -5.70 11.45
C SER A 248 -4.63 -7.15 11.76
N GLN A 249 -5.35 -7.75 12.72
CA GLN A 249 -5.18 -9.17 13.05
C GLN A 249 -5.62 -10.09 11.91
N GLY A 250 -6.76 -9.81 11.29
CA GLY A 250 -7.23 -10.56 10.12
C GLY A 250 -6.25 -10.46 8.95
N LEU A 251 -5.69 -9.29 8.68
CA LEU A 251 -4.70 -9.10 7.61
C LEU A 251 -3.40 -9.89 7.86
N ILE A 252 -2.90 -9.91 9.10
CA ILE A 252 -1.73 -10.73 9.43
C ILE A 252 -2.03 -12.23 9.37
N MET A 253 -3.24 -12.66 9.75
CA MET A 253 -3.67 -14.04 9.54
C MET A 253 -3.72 -14.41 8.06
N GLU A 254 -4.24 -13.54 7.19
CA GLU A 254 -4.23 -13.77 5.74
C GLU A 254 -2.80 -13.93 5.21
N TYR A 255 -1.90 -13.02 5.57
CA TYR A 255 -0.48 -13.10 5.20
C TYR A 255 0.17 -14.39 5.69
N ALA A 256 -0.07 -14.76 6.95
CA ALA A 256 0.52 -15.97 7.55
C ALA A 256 0.02 -17.26 6.87
N ALA A 257 -1.26 -17.30 6.49
CA ALA A 257 -1.83 -18.42 5.73
C ALA A 257 -1.25 -18.50 4.31
N GLU A 258 -1.08 -17.37 3.63
CA GLU A 258 -0.52 -17.28 2.28
C GLU A 258 0.93 -17.74 2.23
N THR A 259 1.74 -17.30 3.20
CA THR A 259 3.18 -17.63 3.28
C THR A 259 3.47 -18.97 3.98
N GLY A 260 2.44 -19.65 4.50
CA GLY A 260 2.63 -20.90 5.24
C GLY A 260 3.29 -20.72 6.61
N ASN A 261 3.29 -19.52 7.17
CA ASN A 261 3.82 -19.22 8.51
C ASN A 261 2.82 -19.58 9.62
N LYS A 262 2.77 -20.85 9.98
CA LYS A 262 1.79 -21.37 10.95
C LYS A 262 1.91 -20.74 12.35
N ASP A 263 3.13 -20.52 12.83
CA ASP A 263 3.36 -19.93 14.16
C ASP A 263 2.82 -18.49 14.25
N LEU A 264 2.99 -17.70 13.19
CA LEU A 264 2.40 -16.36 13.10
C LEU A 264 0.87 -16.44 13.06
N PHE A 265 0.32 -17.36 12.27
CA PHE A 265 -1.12 -17.57 12.17
C PHE A 265 -1.74 -17.94 13.52
N ASP A 266 -1.15 -18.92 14.22
CA ASP A 266 -1.62 -19.40 15.52
C ASP A 266 -1.59 -18.29 16.58
N ARG A 267 -0.52 -17.48 16.61
CA ARG A 267 -0.42 -16.34 17.53
C ARG A 267 -1.47 -15.28 17.24
N ALA A 268 -1.60 -14.84 15.98
CA ALA A 268 -2.56 -13.81 15.59
C ALA A 268 -4.01 -14.26 15.85
N PHE A 269 -4.35 -15.50 15.48
CA PHE A 269 -5.67 -16.06 15.72
C PHE A 269 -5.98 -16.21 17.22
N ALA A 270 -5.03 -16.71 18.01
CA ALA A 270 -5.20 -16.82 19.46
C ALA A 270 -5.41 -15.45 20.12
N TYR A 271 -4.70 -14.41 19.66
CA TYR A 271 -4.93 -13.05 20.12
C TYR A 271 -6.34 -12.56 19.76
N ALA A 272 -6.76 -12.72 18.49
CA ALA A 272 -8.09 -12.32 18.04
C ALA A 272 -9.20 -12.97 18.88
N GLU A 273 -9.10 -14.28 19.11
CA GLU A 273 -10.05 -15.04 19.95
C GLU A 273 -10.08 -14.54 21.40
N LYS A 274 -8.91 -14.38 22.03
CA LYS A 274 -8.80 -13.98 23.44
C LYS A 274 -9.26 -12.55 23.66
N SER A 275 -8.81 -11.63 22.82
CA SER A 275 -8.87 -10.19 23.07
C SER A 275 -10.05 -9.52 22.40
N LEU A 276 -10.47 -10.01 21.22
CA LEU A 276 -11.53 -9.41 20.41
C LEU A 276 -12.77 -10.32 20.30
N GLY A 277 -12.66 -11.60 20.60
CA GLY A 277 -13.73 -12.59 20.48
C GLY A 277 -14.99 -12.24 21.27
N LYS A 278 -16.15 -12.31 20.62
CA LYS A 278 -17.47 -12.11 21.20
C LYS A 278 -18.54 -12.93 20.49
N ASP A 279 -19.07 -13.95 21.19
CA ASP A 279 -20.16 -14.83 20.74
C ASP A 279 -19.94 -15.43 19.32
N GLY A 280 -18.68 -15.74 18.99
CA GLY A 280 -18.27 -16.31 17.69
C GLY A 280 -17.96 -15.27 16.60
N LEU A 281 -17.98 -13.98 16.92
CA LEU A 281 -17.49 -12.88 16.08
C LEU A 281 -16.31 -12.16 16.77
N PHE A 282 -15.78 -11.12 16.13
CA PHE A 282 -14.71 -10.28 16.65
C PHE A 282 -15.18 -8.83 16.77
N LEU A 283 -14.92 -8.21 17.91
CA LEU A 283 -15.15 -6.78 18.11
C LEU A 283 -14.18 -5.98 17.23
N TRP A 284 -14.67 -4.91 16.58
CA TRP A 284 -13.88 -4.21 15.56
C TRP A 284 -12.59 -3.56 16.09
N TYR A 285 -12.57 -3.20 17.39
CA TYR A 285 -11.34 -2.88 18.12
C TYR A 285 -11.42 -3.25 19.59
N GLY A 286 -10.25 -3.39 20.21
CA GLY A 286 -10.13 -3.45 21.67
C GLY A 286 -8.71 -3.40 22.18
N SER A 287 -8.61 -3.12 23.47
CA SER A 287 -7.45 -3.28 24.34
C SER A 287 -7.88 -3.94 25.65
N ASP A 288 -6.94 -4.18 26.56
CA ASP A 288 -7.24 -4.76 27.88
C ASP A 288 -8.24 -3.91 28.69
N ASP A 289 -8.24 -2.59 28.50
CA ASP A 289 -9.02 -1.64 29.28
C ASP A 289 -10.25 -1.07 28.55
N SER A 290 -10.34 -1.21 27.22
CA SER A 290 -11.40 -0.61 26.41
C SER A 290 -11.79 -1.50 25.24
N LYS A 291 -13.08 -1.80 25.10
CA LYS A 291 -13.61 -2.59 23.98
C LYS A 291 -14.89 -1.96 23.43
N THR A 292 -15.05 -2.01 22.12
CA THR A 292 -16.31 -1.66 21.46
C THR A 292 -17.43 -2.65 21.80
N SER A 293 -18.66 -2.33 21.40
CA SER A 293 -19.81 -3.25 21.47
C SER A 293 -20.22 -3.83 20.12
N SER A 294 -19.54 -3.51 19.03
CA SER A 294 -19.91 -3.99 17.70
C SER A 294 -18.76 -4.73 17.01
N ASN A 295 -19.11 -5.66 16.14
CA ASN A 295 -18.16 -6.19 15.16
C ASN A 295 -18.08 -5.29 13.91
N ALA A 296 -17.29 -5.71 12.94
CA ALA A 296 -17.35 -5.27 11.55
C ALA A 296 -17.35 -6.51 10.65
N PHE A 297 -18.35 -6.64 9.77
CA PHE A 297 -18.55 -7.83 8.95
C PHE A 297 -17.36 -8.11 8.03
N LEU A 298 -16.70 -7.07 7.51
CA LEU A 298 -15.47 -7.21 6.73
C LEU A 298 -14.35 -7.88 7.54
N ASP A 299 -14.15 -7.50 8.79
CA ASP A 299 -13.10 -8.08 9.64
C ASP A 299 -13.39 -9.52 10.00
N ASP A 300 -14.64 -9.83 10.35
CA ASP A 300 -15.06 -11.20 10.61
C ASP A 300 -14.94 -12.08 9.35
N LEU A 301 -15.32 -11.54 8.18
CA LEU A 301 -15.13 -12.23 6.90
C LEU A 301 -13.64 -12.43 6.60
N ARG A 302 -12.80 -11.43 6.85
CA ARG A 302 -11.35 -11.52 6.63
C ARG A 302 -10.73 -12.62 7.49
N ILE A 303 -11.04 -12.64 8.79
CA ILE A 303 -10.58 -13.71 9.71
C ILE A 303 -11.13 -15.08 9.28
N TYR A 304 -12.40 -15.14 8.89
CA TYR A 304 -13.02 -16.37 8.37
C TYR A 304 -12.36 -16.87 7.08
N GLY A 305 -12.06 -15.97 6.14
CA GLY A 305 -11.33 -16.25 4.90
C GLY A 305 -9.92 -16.76 5.17
N ALA A 306 -9.21 -16.15 6.13
CA ALA A 306 -7.91 -16.61 6.57
C ALA A 306 -7.96 -18.03 7.18
N LEU A 307 -8.99 -18.36 7.96
CA LEU A 307 -9.21 -19.72 8.47
C LEU A 307 -9.50 -20.73 7.34
N LEU A 308 -10.27 -20.34 6.32
CA LEU A 308 -10.49 -21.18 5.15
C LEU A 308 -9.20 -21.41 4.36
N GLN A 309 -8.35 -20.40 4.21
CA GLN A 309 -7.04 -20.54 3.57
C GLN A 309 -6.11 -21.42 4.41
N ALA A 310 -6.12 -21.27 5.73
CA ALA A 310 -5.41 -22.13 6.66
C ALA A 310 -5.85 -23.60 6.53
N GLU A 311 -7.15 -23.87 6.29
CA GLU A 311 -7.62 -25.24 6.01
C GLU A 311 -7.00 -25.83 4.75
N LYS A 312 -6.83 -25.01 3.70
CA LYS A 312 -6.14 -25.46 2.46
C LYS A 312 -4.66 -25.73 2.71
N GLN A 313 -4.01 -24.88 3.52
CA GLN A 313 -2.57 -24.92 3.76
C GLN A 313 -2.15 -26.04 4.73
N TRP A 314 -2.90 -26.22 5.83
CA TRP A 314 -2.54 -27.11 6.94
C TRP A 314 -3.60 -28.17 7.25
N GLY A 315 -4.67 -28.27 6.47
CA GLY A 315 -5.74 -29.25 6.67
C GLY A 315 -6.75 -28.85 7.75
N LYS A 316 -7.48 -29.82 8.30
CA LYS A 316 -8.69 -29.60 9.14
C LYS A 316 -8.43 -29.12 10.58
N GLU A 317 -7.27 -28.55 10.87
CA GLU A 317 -6.91 -28.13 12.24
C GLU A 317 -7.87 -27.04 12.78
N TYR A 318 -8.31 -26.14 11.91
CA TYR A 318 -9.23 -25.04 12.25
C TYR A 318 -10.70 -25.31 11.92
N GLU A 319 -11.07 -26.56 11.56
CA GLU A 319 -12.43 -26.92 11.10
C GLU A 319 -13.51 -26.50 12.10
N LYS A 320 -13.25 -26.68 13.41
CA LYS A 320 -14.18 -26.26 14.46
C LYS A 320 -14.40 -24.73 14.47
N ALA A 321 -13.33 -23.95 14.37
CA ALA A 321 -13.42 -22.50 14.34
C ALA A 321 -14.18 -22.03 13.10
N ILE A 322 -13.88 -22.60 11.93
CA ILE A 322 -14.60 -22.35 10.66
C ILE A 322 -16.11 -22.60 10.85
N GLU A 323 -16.50 -23.71 11.46
CA GLU A 323 -17.91 -23.98 11.70
C GLU A 323 -18.58 -22.97 12.66
N GLU A 324 -17.90 -22.60 13.74
CA GLU A 324 -18.43 -21.71 14.77
C GLU A 324 -18.58 -20.27 14.25
N HIS A 325 -17.52 -19.71 13.66
CA HIS A 325 -17.51 -18.36 13.10
C HIS A 325 -18.45 -18.22 11.89
N GLY A 326 -18.50 -19.23 11.02
CA GLY A 326 -19.42 -19.21 9.87
C GLY A 326 -20.90 -19.14 10.30
N LYS A 327 -21.28 -19.91 11.33
CA LYS A 327 -22.64 -19.84 11.91
C LYS A 327 -22.91 -18.49 12.56
N ALA A 328 -21.93 -17.91 13.25
CA ALA A 328 -22.05 -16.60 13.90
C ALA A 328 -22.23 -15.47 12.89
N LEU A 329 -21.43 -15.43 11.82
CA LEU A 329 -21.55 -14.48 10.70
C LEU A 329 -22.98 -14.44 10.15
N CYS A 330 -23.52 -15.61 9.82
CA CYS A 330 -24.88 -15.72 9.27
C CYS A 330 -25.95 -15.32 10.29
N ARG A 331 -25.76 -15.63 11.57
CA ARG A 331 -26.71 -15.26 12.62
C ARG A 331 -26.80 -13.74 12.82
N TYR A 332 -25.64 -13.08 12.90
CA TYR A 332 -25.53 -11.71 13.40
C TYR A 332 -25.47 -10.66 12.28
N ASN A 333 -24.85 -10.95 11.14
CA ASN A 333 -24.65 -9.98 10.06
C ASN A 333 -25.52 -10.23 8.83
N VAL A 334 -26.34 -11.28 8.83
CA VAL A 334 -27.24 -11.58 7.72
C VAL A 334 -28.70 -11.46 8.17
N THR A 335 -29.54 -10.83 7.34
CA THR A 335 -30.99 -10.73 7.59
C THR A 335 -31.70 -12.04 7.29
N ALA A 336 -32.95 -12.19 7.75
CA ALA A 336 -33.79 -13.35 7.39
C ALA A 336 -34.08 -13.45 5.87
N LYS A 337 -33.76 -12.42 5.10
CA LYS A 337 -33.85 -12.40 3.64
C LYS A 337 -32.48 -12.62 2.98
N ASN A 338 -31.47 -13.06 3.72
CA ASN A 338 -30.11 -13.28 3.25
C ASN A 338 -29.41 -12.00 2.74
N GLU A 339 -29.74 -10.85 3.32
CA GLU A 339 -29.07 -9.57 3.00
C GLU A 339 -27.88 -9.37 3.96
N PRO A 340 -26.68 -9.06 3.47
CA PRO A 340 -25.53 -8.75 4.33
C PRO A 340 -25.67 -7.36 4.97
N LEU A 341 -25.04 -7.18 6.12
CA LEU A 341 -25.07 -5.96 6.93
C LEU A 341 -23.66 -5.62 7.44
N ASP A 342 -23.35 -4.33 7.58
CA ASP A 342 -22.03 -3.85 8.02
C ASP A 342 -21.61 -4.42 9.37
N PHE A 343 -22.50 -4.37 10.35
CA PHE A 343 -22.20 -4.81 11.70
C PHE A 343 -23.44 -5.25 12.46
N TYR A 344 -23.16 -5.94 13.57
CA TYR A 344 -24.04 -6.21 14.69
C TYR A 344 -23.46 -5.58 15.95
N ASP A 345 -24.21 -4.67 16.58
CA ASP A 345 -23.88 -4.17 17.91
C ASP A 345 -24.52 -5.09 18.97
N PHE A 346 -23.73 -5.61 19.89
CA PHE A 346 -24.19 -6.53 20.94
C PHE A 346 -25.13 -5.89 21.97
N LYS A 347 -25.31 -4.56 21.95
CA LYS A 347 -26.27 -3.81 22.76
C LYS A 347 -27.46 -3.33 21.93
N GLU A 348 -27.23 -2.85 20.71
CA GLU A 348 -28.22 -2.15 19.87
C GLU A 348 -28.79 -3.00 18.72
N GLY A 349 -28.11 -4.09 18.34
CA GLY A 349 -28.53 -5.05 17.32
C GLY A 349 -27.97 -4.79 15.92
N LYS A 350 -28.69 -5.28 14.91
CA LYS A 350 -28.30 -5.25 13.49
C LYS A 350 -28.28 -3.83 12.92
N SER A 351 -27.23 -3.52 12.14
CA SER A 351 -27.20 -2.34 11.26
C SER A 351 -28.23 -2.44 10.13
N THR A 352 -28.36 -1.38 9.32
CA THR A 352 -29.36 -1.28 8.24
C THR A 352 -28.76 -0.92 6.88
N GLU A 353 -27.44 -1.01 6.77
CA GLU A 353 -26.65 -0.60 5.60
C GLU A 353 -25.61 -1.68 5.31
N PHE A 354 -25.08 -1.64 4.10
CA PHE A 354 -24.00 -2.51 3.64
C PHE A 354 -23.01 -1.72 2.80
N SER A 355 -21.78 -1.65 3.26
CA SER A 355 -20.64 -0.99 2.63
C SER A 355 -20.08 -1.91 1.56
N LEU A 356 -19.82 -1.39 0.37
CA LEU A 356 -19.45 -2.20 -0.78
C LEU A 356 -18.07 -2.86 -0.60
N CYS A 357 -17.17 -2.20 0.14
CA CYS A 357 -15.87 -2.75 0.51
C CYS A 357 -15.97 -3.99 1.41
N TYR A 358 -17.14 -4.28 2.01
CA TYR A 358 -17.35 -5.47 2.84
C TYR A 358 -17.76 -6.69 1.99
N GLY A 359 -17.91 -6.52 0.68
CA GLY A 359 -18.37 -7.54 -0.24
C GLY A 359 -17.29 -8.51 -0.67
N ASP A 360 -16.62 -9.20 0.26
CA ASP A 360 -15.69 -10.29 -0.06
C ASP A 360 -16.44 -11.49 -0.66
N LEU A 361 -16.67 -11.43 -1.97
CA LEU A 361 -17.48 -12.39 -2.71
C LEU A 361 -16.92 -13.81 -2.68
N GLU A 362 -15.60 -13.96 -2.69
CA GLU A 362 -14.94 -15.27 -2.64
C GLU A 362 -15.24 -15.94 -1.28
N THR A 363 -14.97 -15.23 -0.18
CA THR A 363 -15.21 -15.73 1.16
C THR A 363 -16.70 -15.97 1.42
N ILE A 364 -17.57 -15.08 0.94
CA ILE A 364 -19.02 -15.24 1.06
C ILE A 364 -19.54 -16.47 0.31
N LYS A 365 -18.96 -16.79 -0.86
CA LYS A 365 -19.31 -18.01 -1.61
C LYS A 365 -19.00 -19.27 -0.78
N GLU A 366 -17.87 -19.32 -0.10
CA GLU A 366 -17.53 -20.43 0.79
C GLU A 366 -18.39 -20.46 2.06
N LEU A 367 -18.67 -19.29 2.66
CA LEU A 367 -19.57 -19.16 3.80
C LEU A 367 -20.96 -19.73 3.47
N GLU A 368 -21.52 -19.40 2.31
CA GLU A 368 -22.82 -19.91 1.86
C GLU A 368 -22.80 -21.44 1.71
N LYS A 369 -21.74 -22.01 1.13
CA LYS A 369 -21.57 -23.46 0.99
C LYS A 369 -21.52 -24.17 2.35
N ARG A 370 -20.78 -23.62 3.31
CA ARG A 370 -20.57 -24.22 4.64
C ARG A 370 -21.78 -24.10 5.55
N THR A 371 -22.53 -23.00 5.45
CA THR A 371 -23.65 -22.69 6.37
C THR A 371 -25.03 -23.01 5.80
N GLY A 372 -25.15 -23.12 4.47
CA GLY A 372 -26.43 -23.29 3.78
C GLY A 372 -27.26 -22.01 3.65
N THR A 373 -26.67 -20.83 3.90
CA THR A 373 -27.33 -19.51 3.82
C THR A 373 -27.56 -19.07 2.36
N LYS A 374 -28.43 -19.79 1.65
CA LYS A 374 -28.61 -19.67 0.20
C LYS A 374 -28.95 -18.26 -0.29
N GLY A 375 -28.24 -17.77 -1.29
CA GLY A 375 -28.52 -16.50 -1.95
C GLY A 375 -27.87 -15.29 -1.29
N LEU A 376 -27.00 -15.49 -0.29
CA LEU A 376 -26.17 -14.42 0.26
C LEU A 376 -25.19 -13.90 -0.79
N TYR A 377 -24.49 -14.81 -1.48
CA TYR A 377 -23.51 -14.45 -2.52
C TYR A 377 -24.15 -13.62 -3.64
N GLU A 378 -25.26 -14.08 -4.22
CA GLU A 378 -25.90 -13.39 -5.34
C GLU A 378 -26.43 -12.01 -4.94
N LYS A 379 -26.90 -11.85 -3.70
CA LYS A 379 -27.33 -10.54 -3.18
C LYS A 379 -26.16 -9.58 -2.99
N THR A 380 -25.07 -10.05 -2.39
CA THR A 380 -23.86 -9.23 -2.22
C THR A 380 -23.30 -8.82 -3.58
N LYS A 381 -23.18 -9.77 -4.52
CA LYS A 381 -22.72 -9.52 -5.87
C LYS A 381 -23.58 -8.49 -6.60
N ALA A 382 -24.91 -8.58 -6.48
CA ALA A 382 -25.82 -7.59 -7.07
C ALA A 382 -25.57 -6.19 -6.48
N ILE A 383 -25.44 -6.07 -5.15
CA ILE A 383 -25.18 -4.76 -4.50
C ILE A 383 -23.86 -4.15 -4.99
N LEU A 384 -22.80 -4.95 -5.12
CA LEU A 384 -21.51 -4.48 -5.60
C LEU A 384 -21.58 -4.06 -7.07
N THR A 385 -22.06 -4.95 -7.94
CA THR A 385 -22.07 -4.69 -9.40
C THR A 385 -23.02 -3.57 -9.83
N GLU A 386 -24.17 -3.41 -9.15
CA GLU A 386 -25.10 -2.31 -9.39
C GLU A 386 -24.65 -0.98 -8.76
N GLY A 387 -23.61 -0.99 -7.91
CA GLY A 387 -23.05 0.19 -7.25
C GLY A 387 -22.12 1.04 -8.12
N TYR A 388 -21.92 0.65 -9.39
CA TYR A 388 -21.08 1.38 -10.33
C TYR A 388 -21.62 2.80 -10.57
N ILE A 389 -20.74 3.80 -10.49
CA ILE A 389 -21.13 5.21 -10.58
C ILE A 389 -21.39 5.61 -12.05
N SER A 390 -20.36 5.58 -12.89
CA SER A 390 -20.45 5.94 -14.32
C SER A 390 -19.14 5.68 -15.05
N ASP A 391 -19.14 5.67 -16.38
CA ASP A 391 -17.91 5.53 -17.17
C ASP A 391 -16.97 6.75 -17.01
N ASP A 392 -17.51 7.95 -16.75
CA ASP A 392 -16.72 9.17 -16.50
C ASP A 392 -16.00 9.17 -15.15
N PHE A 393 -16.51 8.41 -14.18
CA PHE A 393 -15.87 8.20 -12.87
C PHE A 393 -16.11 6.74 -12.46
N PRO A 394 -15.28 5.80 -12.97
CA PRO A 394 -15.56 4.37 -13.00
C PRO A 394 -15.26 3.67 -11.67
N LEU A 395 -15.62 4.32 -10.56
CA LEU A 395 -15.62 3.74 -9.23
C LEU A 395 -17.03 3.32 -8.81
N TYR A 396 -17.15 2.84 -7.58
CA TYR A 396 -18.38 2.31 -7.00
C TYR A 396 -18.77 3.13 -5.77
N TYR A 397 -20.06 3.28 -5.53
CA TYR A 397 -20.56 3.98 -4.34
C TYR A 397 -20.10 3.29 -3.05
N ALA A 398 -19.86 4.06 -1.99
CA ALA A 398 -19.34 3.50 -0.73
C ALA A 398 -20.28 2.49 -0.07
N SER A 399 -21.60 2.72 -0.08
CA SER A 399 -22.56 1.85 0.62
C SER A 399 -23.97 1.85 0.04
N TRP A 400 -24.73 0.82 0.38
CA TRP A 400 -26.14 0.60 0.07
C TRP A 400 -27.00 0.68 1.35
N SER A 401 -28.05 1.50 1.32
CA SER A 401 -29.02 1.59 2.41
C SER A 401 -30.27 0.75 2.10
N TYR A 402 -30.53 -0.29 2.88
CA TYR A 402 -31.75 -1.11 2.72
C TYR A 402 -33.03 -0.34 3.06
N LYS A 403 -32.92 0.60 4.00
CA LYS A 403 -34.04 1.44 4.43
C LYS A 403 -34.45 2.43 3.34
N GLU A 404 -33.47 3.14 2.79
CA GLU A 404 -33.70 4.19 1.80
C GLU A 404 -33.72 3.66 0.36
N LYS A 405 -33.30 2.41 0.15
CA LYS A 405 -33.20 1.72 -1.15
C LYS A 405 -32.39 2.52 -2.18
N LYS A 406 -31.23 3.01 -1.74
CA LYS A 406 -30.33 3.81 -2.57
C LYS A 406 -28.89 3.64 -2.12
N TYR A 407 -27.98 3.88 -3.06
CA TYR A 407 -26.57 4.03 -2.77
C TYR A 407 -26.27 5.38 -2.10
N SER A 408 -25.23 5.39 -1.28
CA SER A 408 -24.68 6.59 -0.66
C SER A 408 -24.09 7.52 -1.73
N LYS A 409 -24.37 8.82 -1.62
CA LYS A 409 -23.73 9.88 -2.43
C LYS A 409 -22.69 10.66 -1.62
N LYS A 410 -22.18 10.09 -0.53
CA LYS A 410 -21.06 10.65 0.20
C LYS A 410 -19.78 10.46 -0.62
N ASP A 411 -18.81 11.29 -0.32
CA ASP A 411 -17.45 11.14 -0.83
C ASP A 411 -16.89 9.75 -0.47
N LEU A 412 -16.08 9.23 -1.38
CA LEU A 412 -15.44 7.94 -1.27
C LEU A 412 -14.14 8.08 -0.47
N ASN A 413 -13.95 7.19 0.51
CA ASN A 413 -12.63 6.89 1.05
C ASN A 413 -11.96 5.89 0.10
N MET A 414 -10.76 6.19 -0.40
CA MET A 414 -10.15 5.38 -1.44
C MET A 414 -9.54 4.07 -0.95
N ALA A 415 -9.19 3.96 0.34
CA ALA A 415 -8.83 2.64 0.88
C ALA A 415 -10.03 1.68 0.77
N GLU A 416 -11.25 2.14 1.07
CA GLU A 416 -12.48 1.35 0.93
C GLU A 416 -12.90 1.14 -0.54
N ALA A 417 -12.86 2.21 -1.34
CA ALA A 417 -13.30 2.17 -2.73
C ALA A 417 -12.43 1.21 -3.57
N VAL A 418 -11.11 1.26 -3.39
CA VAL A 418 -10.19 0.35 -4.08
C VAL A 418 -10.33 -1.08 -3.53
N TYR A 419 -10.64 -1.27 -2.24
CA TYR A 419 -10.98 -2.59 -1.71
C TYR A 419 -12.21 -3.21 -2.40
N THR A 420 -13.22 -2.39 -2.72
CA THR A 420 -14.38 -2.83 -3.53
C THR A 420 -13.93 -3.30 -4.92
N LEU A 421 -13.04 -2.55 -5.56
CA LEU A 421 -12.49 -2.94 -6.87
C LEU A 421 -11.71 -4.26 -6.77
N TYR A 422 -10.95 -4.46 -5.70
CA TYR A 422 -10.21 -5.69 -5.45
C TYR A 422 -11.14 -6.90 -5.32
N HIS A 423 -12.23 -6.79 -4.57
CA HIS A 423 -13.23 -7.87 -4.49
C HIS A 423 -13.88 -8.18 -5.84
N LEU A 424 -14.14 -7.16 -6.66
CA LEU A 424 -14.64 -7.35 -8.02
C LEU A 424 -13.58 -8.00 -8.93
N ALA A 425 -12.31 -7.64 -8.79
CA ALA A 425 -11.20 -8.19 -9.58
C ALA A 425 -11.03 -9.70 -9.34
N LYS A 426 -11.04 -10.13 -8.07
CA LYS A 426 -10.92 -11.55 -7.67
C LYS A 426 -11.99 -12.47 -8.28
N GLU A 427 -13.16 -11.93 -8.62
CA GLU A 427 -14.24 -12.70 -9.26
C GLU A 427 -14.37 -12.42 -10.77
N GLY A 428 -13.42 -11.68 -11.36
CA GLY A 428 -13.44 -11.31 -12.79
C GLY A 428 -14.59 -10.38 -13.16
N LEU A 429 -15.09 -9.59 -12.19
CA LEU A 429 -16.22 -8.66 -12.35
C LEU A 429 -15.79 -7.20 -12.44
N LEU A 430 -14.51 -6.90 -12.22
CA LEU A 430 -13.98 -5.54 -12.35
C LEU A 430 -14.03 -5.08 -13.81
N LYS A 431 -14.69 -3.94 -14.03
CA LYS A 431 -14.82 -3.29 -15.32
C LYS A 431 -13.48 -2.79 -15.86
N ASP A 432 -13.33 -2.78 -17.18
CA ASP A 432 -12.12 -2.31 -17.83
C ASP A 432 -11.93 -0.79 -17.61
N GLU A 433 -13.02 -0.01 -17.60
CA GLU A 433 -12.97 1.42 -17.30
C GLU A 433 -12.35 1.70 -15.92
N SER A 434 -12.64 0.84 -14.92
CA SER A 434 -12.06 0.96 -13.59
C SER A 434 -10.55 0.65 -13.59
N LYS A 435 -10.11 -0.34 -14.39
CA LYS A 435 -8.69 -0.71 -14.53
C LYS A 435 -7.92 0.40 -15.23
N ASP A 436 -8.48 0.93 -16.31
CA ASP A 436 -7.89 2.01 -17.09
C ASP A 436 -7.77 3.28 -16.24
N TRP A 437 -8.80 3.63 -15.47
CA TRP A 437 -8.75 4.77 -14.55
C TRP A 437 -7.63 4.62 -13.50
N LEU A 438 -7.49 3.45 -12.87
CA LEU A 438 -6.41 3.20 -11.90
C LEU A 438 -5.03 3.36 -12.56
N LEU A 439 -4.86 2.81 -13.77
CA LEU A 439 -3.61 2.91 -14.50
C LEU A 439 -3.29 4.35 -14.94
N GLU A 440 -4.30 5.12 -15.34
CA GLU A 440 -4.17 6.55 -15.63
C GLU A 440 -3.75 7.35 -14.40
N GLN A 441 -4.35 7.09 -13.22
CA GLN A 441 -3.93 7.74 -11.98
C GLN A 441 -2.48 7.38 -11.61
N LEU A 442 -2.09 6.11 -11.75
CA LEU A 442 -0.72 5.64 -11.51
C LEU A 442 0.32 6.28 -12.44
N LYS A 443 -0.07 6.65 -13.66
CA LYS A 443 0.78 7.37 -14.62
C LYS A 443 0.76 8.89 -14.43
N GLY A 444 -0.31 9.41 -13.82
CA GLY A 444 -0.53 10.82 -13.54
C GLY A 444 -0.07 11.22 -12.14
N ASP A 445 -0.90 12.01 -11.45
CA ASP A 445 -0.61 12.60 -10.13
C ASP A 445 -0.76 11.62 -8.95
N GLY A 446 -1.12 10.35 -9.20
CA GLY A 446 -1.38 9.34 -8.17
C GLY A 446 -2.86 9.21 -7.79
N ILE A 447 -3.14 8.29 -6.87
CA ILE A 447 -4.49 8.02 -6.37
C ILE A 447 -4.65 8.72 -5.02
N MET A 448 -5.52 9.73 -4.98
CA MET A 448 -5.77 10.52 -3.77
C MET A 448 -6.62 9.74 -2.75
N ALA A 449 -6.60 10.15 -1.48
CA ALA A 449 -7.27 9.46 -0.39
C ALA A 449 -8.79 9.57 -0.44
N GLY A 450 -9.32 10.61 -1.09
CA GLY A 450 -10.76 10.84 -1.17
C GLY A 450 -11.23 11.52 -2.44
N TYR A 451 -12.38 11.07 -2.94
CA TYR A 451 -13.03 11.64 -4.12
C TYR A 451 -14.54 11.81 -3.90
N GLY A 452 -15.11 12.92 -4.37
CA GLY A 452 -16.54 13.06 -4.57
C GLY A 452 -17.05 12.08 -5.63
N VAL A 453 -18.34 11.75 -5.59
CA VAL A 453 -18.97 10.88 -6.60
C VAL A 453 -19.05 11.50 -8.00
N ASP A 454 -18.64 12.76 -8.13
CA ASP A 454 -18.48 13.49 -9.39
C ASP A 454 -17.03 13.47 -9.91
N GLY A 455 -16.12 12.75 -9.25
CA GLY A 455 -14.70 12.65 -9.59
C GLY A 455 -13.82 13.78 -9.05
N SER A 456 -14.38 14.74 -8.31
CA SER A 456 -13.58 15.79 -7.66
C SER A 456 -12.76 15.23 -6.50
N VAL A 457 -11.51 15.69 -6.32
CA VAL A 457 -10.69 15.31 -5.16
C VAL A 457 -11.25 15.97 -3.90
N SER A 458 -11.59 15.18 -2.88
CA SER A 458 -12.07 15.67 -1.59
C SER A 458 -10.99 15.60 -0.50
N GLU A 459 -10.04 14.66 -0.61
CA GLU A 459 -8.88 14.54 0.27
C GLU A 459 -7.62 14.30 -0.58
N GLY A 460 -6.73 15.30 -0.64
CA GLY A 460 -5.60 15.36 -1.58
C GLY A 460 -4.28 14.76 -1.10
N TYR A 461 -4.31 13.78 -0.19
CA TYR A 461 -3.12 13.04 0.23
C TYR A 461 -3.16 11.59 -0.30
N GLU A 462 -2.05 10.87 -0.25
CA GLU A 462 -1.93 9.49 -0.74
C GLU A 462 -1.71 8.51 0.43
N SER A 463 -1.94 7.20 0.21
CA SER A 463 -1.74 6.16 1.24
C SER A 463 -1.13 4.89 0.66
N THR A 464 -0.24 4.27 1.43
CA THR A 464 0.38 2.97 1.15
C THR A 464 -0.66 1.89 0.86
N GLY A 465 -1.70 1.78 1.69
CA GLY A 465 -2.74 0.77 1.56
C GLY A 465 -3.49 0.85 0.21
N ILE A 466 -3.70 2.06 -0.32
CA ILE A 466 -4.30 2.27 -1.65
C ILE A 466 -3.42 1.67 -2.75
N TYR A 467 -2.11 1.91 -2.69
CA TYR A 467 -1.18 1.37 -3.68
C TYR A 467 -0.95 -0.14 -3.52
N ALA A 468 -0.93 -0.65 -2.29
CA ALA A 468 -0.90 -2.08 -2.03
C ALA A 468 -2.12 -2.79 -2.65
N LEU A 469 -3.32 -2.24 -2.46
CA LEU A 469 -4.55 -2.75 -3.08
C LEU A 469 -4.50 -2.68 -4.60
N THR A 470 -4.01 -1.56 -5.14
CA THR A 470 -3.91 -1.38 -6.59
C THR A 470 -2.92 -2.36 -7.21
N ALA A 471 -1.81 -2.66 -6.52
CA ALA A 471 -0.89 -3.73 -6.93
C ALA A 471 -1.59 -5.10 -6.94
N MET A 472 -2.36 -5.43 -5.89
CA MET A 472 -3.12 -6.68 -5.84
C MET A 472 -4.19 -6.78 -6.93
N ILE A 473 -4.88 -5.68 -7.27
CA ILE A 473 -5.78 -5.63 -8.43
C ILE A 473 -5.01 -5.89 -9.73
N GLY A 474 -3.82 -5.29 -9.88
CA GLY A 474 -2.94 -5.52 -11.02
C GLY A 474 -2.58 -7.00 -11.17
N MET A 475 -2.26 -7.68 -10.07
CA MET A 475 -1.95 -9.12 -10.06
C MET A 475 -3.16 -9.97 -10.47
N GLU A 476 -4.35 -9.72 -9.89
CA GLU A 476 -5.59 -10.41 -10.27
C GLU A 476 -5.95 -10.20 -11.76
N CYS A 477 -5.64 -9.03 -12.30
CA CYS A 477 -5.90 -8.68 -13.69
C CYS A 477 -4.77 -9.09 -14.65
N ASN A 478 -3.66 -9.66 -14.17
CA ASN A 478 -2.43 -9.92 -14.93
C ASN A 478 -1.90 -8.66 -15.67
N ASN A 479 -1.92 -7.51 -15.00
CA ASN A 479 -1.43 -6.24 -15.52
C ASN A 479 -0.10 -5.86 -14.83
N SER A 480 1.02 -6.32 -15.39
CA SER A 480 2.36 -6.08 -14.81
C SER A 480 2.75 -4.60 -14.70
N GLU A 481 2.24 -3.74 -15.60
CA GLU A 481 2.51 -2.30 -15.53
C GLU A 481 1.83 -1.71 -14.29
N MET A 482 0.56 -2.03 -14.06
CA MET A 482 -0.17 -1.62 -12.86
C MET A 482 0.51 -2.13 -11.58
N VAL A 483 0.96 -3.39 -11.57
CA VAL A 483 1.72 -3.97 -10.44
C VAL A 483 2.99 -3.17 -10.18
N THR A 484 3.80 -2.96 -11.21
CA THR A 484 5.11 -2.29 -11.07
C THR A 484 4.96 -0.85 -10.60
N LEU A 485 4.08 -0.08 -11.24
CA LEU A 485 3.84 1.32 -10.88
C LEU A 485 3.29 1.46 -9.46
N SER A 486 2.40 0.54 -9.05
CA SER A 486 1.83 0.53 -7.70
C SER A 486 2.88 0.20 -6.64
N ILE A 487 3.70 -0.84 -6.85
CA ILE A 487 4.75 -1.23 -5.90
C ILE A 487 5.84 -0.16 -5.80
N ALA A 488 6.22 0.46 -6.93
CA ALA A 488 7.18 1.56 -6.92
C ALA A 488 6.64 2.77 -6.13
N ARG A 489 5.40 3.20 -6.42
CA ARG A 489 4.77 4.32 -5.70
C ARG A 489 4.55 4.01 -4.22
N MET A 490 4.15 2.78 -3.90
CA MET A 490 4.05 2.30 -2.50
C MET A 490 5.38 2.45 -1.75
N ASN A 491 6.50 2.10 -2.41
CA ASN A 491 7.84 2.20 -1.81
C ASN A 491 8.33 3.63 -1.58
N GLU A 492 7.74 4.65 -2.23
CA GLU A 492 8.06 6.05 -1.93
C GLU A 492 7.65 6.45 -0.51
N PHE A 493 6.66 5.76 0.08
CA PHE A 493 6.22 5.98 1.46
C PHE A 493 7.04 5.20 2.51
N ARG A 494 8.04 4.43 2.06
CA ARG A 494 8.83 3.58 2.93
C ARG A 494 10.06 4.30 3.48
N ILE A 495 10.33 4.11 4.76
CA ILE A 495 11.54 4.62 5.41
C ILE A 495 12.71 3.69 5.07
N PHE A 496 13.52 4.07 4.08
CA PHE A 496 14.79 3.41 3.77
C PHE A 496 15.94 4.10 4.51
N ASP A 497 16.16 3.77 5.77
CA ASP A 497 17.29 4.30 6.55
C ASP A 497 17.67 3.31 7.65
N SER A 498 18.72 2.53 7.42
CA SER A 498 19.18 1.51 8.38
C SER A 498 19.64 2.09 9.74
N ALA A 499 19.83 3.41 9.86
CA ALA A 499 20.14 4.08 11.11
C ALA A 499 18.89 4.60 11.85
N ASN A 500 17.73 4.62 11.20
CA ASN A 500 16.48 5.06 11.80
C ASN A 500 15.79 3.92 12.57
N ARG A 501 15.20 4.24 13.73
CA ARG A 501 14.43 3.27 14.54
C ARG A 501 13.21 2.71 13.79
N TYR A 502 12.62 3.48 12.90
CA TYR A 502 11.46 3.10 12.09
C TYR A 502 11.84 2.58 10.69
N ASN A 503 13.11 2.20 10.49
CA ASN A 503 13.56 1.62 9.23
C ASN A 503 12.63 0.50 8.75
N GLY A 504 12.11 0.63 7.53
CA GLY A 504 11.23 -0.36 6.93
C GLY A 504 9.75 -0.10 7.02
N ALA A 505 9.33 0.71 7.98
CA ALA A 505 7.93 1.08 8.10
C ALA A 505 7.51 1.99 6.94
N PHE A 506 6.25 1.88 6.57
CA PHE A 506 5.57 2.87 5.75
C PHE A 506 5.05 3.98 6.67
N GLY A 507 5.43 5.23 6.40
CA GLY A 507 5.17 6.38 7.26
C GLY A 507 6.35 7.35 7.26
N ASN A 508 6.42 8.20 8.28
CA ASN A 508 7.45 9.24 8.37
C ASN A 508 8.61 8.81 9.29
N ALA A 509 9.81 9.29 8.95
CA ALA A 509 11.05 9.00 9.69
C ALA A 509 11.06 9.49 11.16
N ASP A 510 10.12 10.38 11.54
CA ASP A 510 9.93 10.85 12.92
C ASP A 510 8.97 9.95 13.73
N GLY A 511 8.37 8.94 13.10
CA GLY A 511 7.43 8.00 13.70
C GLY A 511 5.96 8.37 13.51
N SER A 512 5.65 9.50 12.89
CA SER A 512 4.26 9.85 12.54
C SER A 512 3.78 9.09 11.30
N GLY A 513 2.47 8.93 11.16
CA GLY A 513 1.86 8.29 9.99
C GLY A 513 2.15 6.79 9.82
N ILE A 514 2.66 6.12 10.86
CA ILE A 514 2.88 4.67 10.85
C ILE A 514 1.64 3.98 11.40
N TYR A 515 0.79 3.50 10.49
CA TYR A 515 -0.44 2.78 10.79
C TYR A 515 -0.32 1.30 10.43
N SER A 516 -0.90 0.44 11.26
CA SER A 516 -0.90 -1.02 11.04
C SER A 516 -1.57 -1.43 9.74
N PHE A 517 -2.65 -0.75 9.33
CA PHE A 517 -3.32 -1.01 8.06
C PHE A 517 -2.33 -0.92 6.89
N ASP A 518 -1.59 0.19 6.77
CA ASP A 518 -0.61 0.39 5.71
C ASP A 518 0.49 -0.67 5.73
N GLN A 519 0.99 -1.05 6.92
CA GLN A 519 2.02 -2.10 7.03
C GLN A 519 1.48 -3.45 6.58
N CYS A 520 0.29 -3.84 7.06
CA CYS A 520 -0.31 -5.14 6.79
C CYS A 520 -0.74 -5.27 5.31
N MET A 521 -1.24 -4.18 4.71
CA MET A 521 -1.59 -4.15 3.30
C MET A 521 -0.36 -4.28 2.42
N ALA A 522 0.71 -3.53 2.70
CA ALA A 522 1.97 -3.66 1.97
C ALA A 522 2.56 -5.07 2.10
N LEU A 523 2.53 -5.64 3.31
CA LEU A 523 2.98 -7.01 3.56
C LEU A 523 2.22 -8.04 2.71
N LYS A 524 0.89 -7.93 2.66
CA LYS A 524 0.05 -8.80 1.81
C LYS A 524 0.36 -8.62 0.33
N ALA A 525 0.52 -7.39 -0.14
CA ALA A 525 0.89 -7.12 -1.52
C ALA A 525 2.24 -7.74 -1.89
N TYR A 526 3.24 -7.66 -1.01
CA TYR A 526 4.56 -8.29 -1.25
C TYR A 526 4.52 -9.81 -1.29
N ALA A 527 3.76 -10.45 -0.39
CA ALA A 527 3.62 -11.91 -0.40
C ALA A 527 3.01 -12.42 -1.72
N LEU A 528 1.98 -11.72 -2.21
CA LEU A 528 1.35 -12.04 -3.50
C LEU A 528 2.27 -11.73 -4.68
N LEU A 529 3.06 -10.65 -4.61
CA LEU A 529 4.02 -10.26 -5.64
C LEU A 529 5.09 -11.35 -5.85
N GLU A 530 5.58 -11.95 -4.77
CA GLU A 530 6.56 -13.04 -4.88
C GLU A 530 6.01 -14.22 -5.70
N SER A 531 4.74 -14.56 -5.48
CA SER A 531 4.06 -15.61 -6.26
C SER A 531 3.76 -15.18 -7.69
N TYR A 532 3.46 -13.90 -7.94
CA TYR A 532 3.18 -13.36 -9.26
C TYR A 532 4.42 -13.30 -10.17
N CYS A 533 5.60 -13.01 -9.61
CA CYS A 533 6.85 -12.88 -10.36
C CYS A 533 7.56 -14.22 -10.65
N ARG A 534 7.10 -15.34 -10.06
CA ARG A 534 7.61 -16.70 -10.29
C ARG A 534 6.92 -17.36 -11.48
#